data_AF-A0A496DXD5-F1
#
_entry.id   AF-A0A496DXD5-F1
#
_cell.length_a   1.000
_cell.length_b   1.000
_cell.length_c   1.000
_cell.angle_alpha   90.00
_cell.angle_beta   90.00
_cell.angle_gamma   90.00
#
_symmetry.space_group_name_H-M   'P 1'
#
loop_
_entity.id
_entity.type
_entity.pdbx_description
1 polymer ?
#
loop_
_entity_poly.entity_id
_entity_poly.type
_entity_poly.pdbx_seq_one_letter_code
_entity_poly.pdbx_strand_id
1 'polypeptide(L)' 'MATKNELEKSKVRKETTAKFFFDMAKLTFAALVLGVAASLLNREIEDEIPSMANYLFAMGFIGTVAFAMIGYRILK' A
#
# COMPACT_ATOMS: atom_id res chain seq x y z
N MET A 1 -19.15 -25.45 18.87
CA MET A 1 -19.00 -25.67 17.42
C MET A 1 -19.58 -24.46 16.73
N ALA A 2 -18.77 -23.65 16.01
CA ALA A 2 -19.31 -22.53 15.25
C ALA A 2 -20.27 -23.06 14.17
N THR A 3 -21.42 -22.44 14.01
CA THR A 3 -22.36 -22.84 12.93
C THR A 3 -21.77 -22.45 11.57
N LYS A 4 -22.13 -23.16 10.49
CA LYS A 4 -21.64 -22.86 9.12
C LYS A 4 -21.79 -21.38 8.76
N ASN A 5 -22.89 -20.77 9.20
CA ASN A 5 -23.18 -19.34 9.01
C ASN A 5 -22.17 -18.40 9.71
N GLU A 6 -21.70 -18.76 10.90
CA GLU A 6 -20.70 -17.96 11.62
C GLU A 6 -19.31 -18.04 10.98
N LEU A 7 -18.96 -19.21 10.44
CA LEU A 7 -17.71 -19.40 9.69
C LEU A 7 -17.71 -18.58 8.40
N GLU A 8 -18.81 -18.61 7.64
CA GLU A 8 -18.97 -17.81 6.42
C GLU A 8 -18.92 -16.30 6.72
N LYS A 9 -19.64 -15.85 7.75
CA LYS A 9 -19.62 -14.45 8.18
C LYS A 9 -18.21 -13.99 8.57
N SER A 10 -17.45 -14.84 9.27
CA SER A 10 -16.06 -14.54 9.64
C SER A 10 -15.14 -14.46 8.43
N LYS A 11 -15.36 -15.31 7.42
CA LYS A 11 -14.61 -15.35 6.16
C LYS A 11 -14.86 -14.09 5.33
N VAL A 12 -16.12 -13.71 5.14
CA VAL A 12 -16.50 -12.48 4.42
C VAL A 12 -15.90 -11.24 5.09
N ARG A 13 -15.86 -11.21 6.43
CA ARG A 13 -15.22 -10.11 7.17
C ARG A 13 -13.72 -10.05 6.89
N LYS A 14 -13.01 -11.18 6.95
CA LYS A 14 -11.57 -11.25 6.62
C LYS A 14 -11.30 -10.79 5.19
N GLU A 15 -12.07 -11.27 4.22
CA GLU A 15 -11.95 -10.88 2.81
C GLU A 15 -12.17 -9.37 2.61
N THR A 16 -13.18 -8.80 3.27
CA THR A 16 -13.48 -7.37 3.20
C THR A 16 -12.35 -6.53 3.77
N THR A 17 -11.82 -6.90 4.94
CA THR A 17 -10.71 -6.20 5.57
C THR A 17 -9.43 -6.33 4.74
N ALA A 18 -9.12 -7.51 4.22
CA ALA A 18 -7.94 -7.70 3.38
C ALA A 18 -8.01 -6.90 2.08
N LYS A 19 -9.19 -6.85 1.45
CA LYS A 19 -9.42 -6.04 0.26
C LYS A 19 -9.14 -4.56 0.50
N PHE A 20 -9.61 -4.02 1.63
CA PHE A 20 -9.31 -2.63 2.02
C PHE A 20 -7.79 -2.37 2.06
N PHE A 21 -7.00 -3.25 2.69
CA PHE A 21 -5.55 -3.09 2.75
C PHE A 21 -4.88 -3.22 1.37
N PHE A 22 -5.35 -4.11 0.50
CA PHE A 22 -4.85 -4.18 -0.87
C PHE A 22 -5.20 -2.94 -1.70
N ASP A 23 -6.36 -2.34 -1.49
CA ASP A 23 -6.74 -1.09 -2.14
C ASP A 23 -5.86 0.07 -1.64
N MET A 24 -5.51 0.12 -0.35
CA MET A 24 -4.53 1.06 0.19
C MET A 24 -3.11 0.83 -0.37
N ALA A 25 -2.69 -0.43 -0.53
CA ALA A 25 -1.41 -0.76 -1.17
C ALA A 25 -1.38 -0.26 -2.63
N LYS A 26 -2.44 -0.50 -3.41
CA LYS A 26 -2.56 0.01 -4.78
C LYS A 26 -2.55 1.54 -4.84
N LEU A 27 -3.27 2.21 -3.93
CA LEU A 27 -3.31 3.66 -3.85
C LEU A 27 -1.95 4.28 -3.55
N THR A 28 -1.26 3.76 -2.52
CA THR A 28 0.08 4.24 -2.13
C THR A 28 1.12 3.97 -3.22
N PHE A 29 1.04 2.82 -3.89
CA PHE A 29 1.89 2.53 -5.05
C PHE A 29 1.65 3.52 -6.19
N ALA A 30 0.39 3.80 -6.52
CA ALA A 30 0.07 4.77 -7.56
C ALA A 30 0.61 6.17 -7.21
N ALA A 31 0.46 6.61 -5.96
CA ALA A 31 1.00 7.88 -5.50
C ALA A 31 2.54 7.94 -5.61
N LEU A 32 3.25 6.86 -5.26
CA LEU A 32 4.70 6.76 -5.44
C LEU A 32 5.11 6.89 -6.91
N VAL A 33 4.47 6.13 -7.80
CA VAL A 33 4.77 6.16 -9.24
C VAL A 33 4.51 7.56 -9.81
N LEU A 34 3.39 8.19 -9.44
CA LEU A 34 3.09 9.56 -9.85
C LEU A 34 4.10 10.56 -9.30
N GLY A 35 4.54 10.41 -8.05
CA GLY A 35 5.56 11.25 -7.44
C GLY A 35 6.88 11.18 -8.20
N VAL A 36 7.36 9.96 -8.51
CA VAL A 36 8.58 9.75 -9.30
C VAL A 36 8.42 10.30 -10.71
N ALA A 37 7.29 10.01 -11.39
CA ALA A 37 7.04 10.51 -12.73
C ALA A 37 7.03 12.05 -12.78
N ALA A 38 6.39 12.70 -11.81
CA ALA A 38 6.38 14.16 -11.70
C ALA A 38 7.80 14.72 -11.49
N SER A 39 8.63 14.08 -10.66
CA SER A 39 10.04 14.49 -10.48
C SER A 39 10.85 14.35 -11.77
N LEU A 40 10.64 13.29 -12.57
CA LEU A 40 11.36 13.08 -13.84
C LEU A 40 10.97 14.09 -14.93
N LEU A 41 9.72 14.57 -14.91
CA LEU A 41 9.23 15.57 -15.87
C LEU A 41 9.70 16.98 -15.53
N ASN A 42 9.88 17.29 -14.24
CA ASN A 42 10.38 18.58 -13.76
C ASN A 42 11.92 18.63 -13.77
N ARG A 43 12.54 18.52 -14.95
CA ARG A 43 14.00 18.42 -15.19
C ARG A 43 14.88 19.58 -14.67
N GLU A 44 14.33 20.57 -13.98
CA GLU A 44 15.08 21.66 -13.34
C GLU A 44 15.68 21.28 -11.97
N ILE A 45 15.51 20.03 -11.50
CA ILE A 45 16.22 19.52 -10.31
C ILE A 45 17.67 19.16 -10.71
N GLU A 46 18.43 20.16 -11.16
CA GLU A 46 19.87 20.15 -10.99
C GLU A 46 20.14 20.52 -9.53
N ASP A 47 21.09 19.82 -8.91
CA ASP A 47 21.49 19.86 -7.50
C ASP A 47 20.65 18.98 -6.56
N GLU A 48 21.23 17.83 -6.21
CA GLU A 48 20.90 16.94 -5.10
C GLU A 48 19.40 16.63 -4.87
N ILE A 49 18.99 15.38 -5.14
CA ILE A 49 17.70 14.90 -4.64
C ILE A 49 17.66 15.15 -3.13
N PRO A 50 16.74 15.99 -2.61
CA PRO A 50 16.73 16.33 -1.20
C PRO A 50 16.62 15.04 -0.39
N SER A 51 17.42 14.92 0.67
CA SER A 51 17.38 13.76 1.58
C SER A 51 15.95 13.40 2.03
N MET A 52 15.09 14.42 2.13
CA MET A 52 13.65 14.30 2.39
C MET A 52 12.88 13.55 1.30
N ALA A 53 13.14 13.79 0.02
CA ALA A 53 12.46 13.09 -1.08
C ALA A 53 12.78 11.59 -1.08
N ASN A 54 14.04 11.24 -0.82
CA ASN A 54 14.47 9.86 -0.70
C ASN A 54 13.84 9.16 0.52
N TYR A 55 13.72 9.88 1.65
CA TYR A 55 13.03 9.39 2.84
C TYR A 55 11.53 9.15 2.58
N LEU A 56 10.85 10.10 1.92
CA LEU A 56 9.43 9.96 1.58
C LEU A 56 9.18 8.80 0.61
N PHE A 57 10.06 8.62 -0.38
CA PHE A 57 9.99 7.48 -1.29
C PHE A 57 10.15 6.15 -0.54
N ALA A 58 11.15 6.04 0.32
CA ALA A 58 11.38 4.83 1.13
C ALA A 58 10.21 4.56 2.08
N MET A 59 9.70 5.57 2.77
CA MET A 59 8.55 5.45 3.67
C MET A 59 7.28 5.02 2.91
N GLY A 60 7.02 5.62 1.74
CA GLY A 60 5.91 5.22 0.90
C GLY A 60 6.05 3.78 0.41
N PHE A 61 7.24 3.39 -0.04
CA PHE A 61 7.51 2.02 -0.51
C PHE A 61 7.29 0.99 0.62
N ILE A 62 7.85 1.25 1.80
CA ILE A 62 7.64 0.42 3.00
C ILE A 62 6.15 0.36 3.33
N GLY A 63 5.43 1.49 3.28
CA GLY A 63 4.00 1.57 3.53
C GLY A 63 3.18 0.70 2.56
N THR A 64 3.46 0.78 1.26
CA THR A 64 2.83 -0.05 0.23
C THR A 64 3.03 -1.54 0.52
N VAL A 65 4.26 -1.95 0.79
CA VAL A 65 4.58 -3.35 1.10
C VAL A 65 3.91 -3.78 2.41
N ALA A 66 3.91 -2.93 3.43
CA ALA A 66 3.25 -3.20 4.71
C ALA A 66 1.75 -3.42 4.54
N PHE A 67 1.05 -2.56 3.79
CA PHE A 67 -0.37 -2.75 3.50
C PHE A 67 -0.64 -4.05 2.74
N ALA A 68 0.17 -4.37 1.73
CA ALA A 68 0.06 -5.64 1.01
C ALA A 68 0.29 -6.85 1.95
N MET A 69 1.30 -6.79 2.82
CA MET A 69 1.57 -7.86 3.79
C MET A 69 0.46 -8.03 4.82
N ILE A 70 -0.14 -6.93 5.30
CA ILE A 70 -1.28 -6.98 6.22
C ILE A 70 -2.48 -7.64 5.53
N GLY A 71 -2.81 -7.23 4.30
CA GLY A 71 -3.89 -7.86 3.52
C GLY A 71 -3.66 -9.36 3.32
N TYR A 72 -2.43 -9.75 2.96
CA TYR A 72 -2.05 -11.15 2.81
C TYR A 72 -2.20 -11.95 4.12
N ARG A 73 -1.74 -11.40 5.25
CA ARG A 73 -1.85 -12.06 6.57
C ARG A 73 -3.28 -12.20 7.07
N ILE A 74 -4.20 -11.33 6.65
CA ILE A 74 -5.62 -11.42 7.05
C ILE A 74 -6.34 -12.52 6.27
N LEU A 75 -5.97 -12.75 5.00
CA LEU A 75 -6.52 -13.83 4.17
C LEU A 75 -5.95 -15.20 4.50
N LYS A 76 -4.69 -15.25 4.92
CA LYS A 76 -4.04 -16.46 5.40
C LYS A 76 -4.65 -16.94 6.71
#